data_AF-A0A840HF89-F1
#
_entry.id   AF-A0A840HF89-F1
#
_cell.length_a   1.000
_cell.length_b   1.000
_cell.length_c   1.000
_cell.angle_alpha   90.00
_cell.angle_beta   90.00
_cell.angle_gamma   90.00
#
_symmetry.space_group_name_H-M   'P 1'
#
loop_
_entity.id
_entity.type
_entity.pdbx_description
1 polymer ?
#
loop_
_entity_poly.entity_id
_entity_poly.type
_entity_poly.pdbx_seq_one_letter_code
_entity_poly.pdbx_strand_id
1 'polypeptide(L)'
;MSALQHQHDRKTGEVWERLAMVTDPELDESVTELGFVEQVSVDHDDGVEIVFRLPTYWCSANFAFLMADDMRRAVSSLPWVREARPQLRDHMVAEEINKGVREGMSFGDALKDFAAGGSLDELREKFRRKAFERRQETMILALRGLGYEDPAICRMDLSTFDAINFDSEEIARQKPRYRELLVERNLANLAGDRAFVTYDGCTIKRHEMVPYLQRLRGVRINMEFNSSLCRGLLAVRYREVDGDRPSQTPGPCGGCGSGCAAQSVGPTVTKTHSAALV
;
A
#
# COMPACT_ATOMS: atom_id res chain seq x y z
N MET A 1 -14.90 32.70 2.63
CA MET A 1 -14.33 31.52 3.31
C MET A 1 -13.41 32.01 4.43
N SER A 2 -13.64 31.61 5.69
CA SER A 2 -12.97 32.15 6.89
C SER A 2 -11.49 31.72 6.98
N ALA A 3 -10.64 32.51 7.63
CA ALA A 3 -9.22 32.17 7.87
C ALA A 3 -9.04 30.87 8.66
N LEU A 4 -9.98 30.56 9.56
CA LEU A 4 -10.00 29.31 10.34
C LEU A 4 -10.22 28.08 9.45
N GLN A 5 -11.09 28.19 8.44
CA GLN A 5 -11.34 27.09 7.50
C GLN A 5 -10.09 26.81 6.67
N HIS A 6 -9.45 27.86 6.13
CA HIS A 6 -8.21 27.70 5.36
C HIS A 6 -7.08 27.07 6.20
N GLN A 7 -6.98 27.40 7.49
CA GLN A 7 -5.98 26.81 8.37
C GLN A 7 -6.27 25.32 8.65
N HIS A 8 -7.54 24.97 8.83
CA HIS A 8 -7.98 23.59 9.02
C HIS A 8 -7.75 22.73 7.77
N ASP A 9 -8.10 23.26 6.60
CA ASP A 9 -7.89 22.59 5.31
C ASP A 9 -6.39 22.36 5.06
N ARG A 10 -5.54 23.36 5.36
CA ARG A 10 -4.08 23.25 5.26
C ARG A 10 -3.53 22.16 6.18
N LYS A 11 -3.93 22.14 7.46
CA LYS A 11 -3.51 21.13 8.44
C LYS A 11 -3.92 19.73 7.99
N THR A 12 -5.15 19.58 7.52
CA THR A 12 -5.66 18.31 7.00
C THR A 12 -4.84 17.85 5.79
N GLY A 13 -4.49 18.75 4.86
CA GLY A 13 -3.60 18.44 3.74
C GLY A 13 -2.22 17.93 4.17
N GLU A 14 -1.58 18.60 5.13
CA GLU A 14 -0.29 18.16 5.67
C GLU A 14 -0.36 16.76 6.31
N VAL A 15 -1.48 16.43 6.98
CA VAL A 15 -1.70 15.07 7.53
C VAL A 15 -1.80 14.05 6.40
N TRP A 16 -2.56 14.33 5.34
CA TRP A 16 -2.68 13.43 4.19
C TRP A 16 -1.34 13.20 3.48
N GLU A 17 -0.52 14.24 3.34
CA GLU A 17 0.84 14.11 2.80
C GLU A 17 1.72 13.19 3.65
N ARG A 18 1.61 13.25 4.99
CA ARG A 18 2.33 12.35 5.89
C ARG A 18 1.83 10.92 5.81
N LEU A 19 0.51 10.74 5.76
CA LEU A 19 -0.10 9.42 5.61
C LEU A 19 0.25 8.78 4.27
N ALA A 20 0.41 9.57 3.20
CA ALA A 20 0.82 9.07 1.90
C ALA A 20 2.22 8.41 1.92
N MET A 21 3.08 8.79 2.87
CA MET A 21 4.41 8.20 3.06
C MET A 21 4.39 6.90 3.87
N VAL A 22 3.28 6.58 4.54
CA VAL A 22 3.13 5.34 5.31
C VAL A 22 2.75 4.22 4.35
N THR A 23 3.55 3.16 4.34
CA THR A 23 3.35 2.02 3.45
C THR A 23 2.86 0.79 4.20
N ASP A 24 1.96 0.02 3.58
CA ASP A 24 1.71 -1.34 4.01
C ASP A 24 3.03 -2.15 3.87
N PRO A 25 3.52 -2.78 4.94
CA PRO A 25 4.82 -3.43 4.95
C PRO A 25 4.87 -4.69 4.06
N GLU A 26 3.73 -5.32 3.79
CA GLU A 26 3.63 -6.49 2.93
C GLU A 26 3.62 -6.09 1.44
N LEU A 27 2.99 -4.96 1.12
CA LEU A 27 2.71 -4.55 -0.25
C LEU A 27 3.70 -3.51 -0.81
N ASP A 28 4.40 -2.76 0.07
CA ASP A 28 5.24 -1.59 -0.27
C ASP A 28 4.47 -0.49 -1.03
N GLU A 29 3.17 -0.37 -0.72
CA GLU A 29 2.25 0.60 -1.28
C GLU A 29 1.68 1.50 -0.19
N SER A 30 1.35 2.74 -0.54
CA SER A 30 0.84 3.70 0.43
C SER A 30 -0.51 3.26 1.01
N VAL A 31 -0.68 3.42 2.32
CA VAL A 31 -1.97 3.16 3.00
C VAL A 31 -3.10 4.04 2.48
N THR A 32 -2.78 5.21 1.92
CA THR A 32 -3.78 6.09 1.28
C THR A 32 -4.10 5.64 -0.15
N GLU A 33 -3.11 5.18 -0.92
CA GLU A 33 -3.33 4.62 -2.27
C GLU A 33 -4.11 3.29 -2.23
N LEU A 34 -3.92 2.51 -1.16
CA LEU A 34 -4.66 1.28 -0.90
C LEU A 34 -6.10 1.55 -0.41
N GLY A 35 -6.44 2.79 -0.05
CA GLY A 35 -7.77 3.15 0.46
C GLY A 35 -8.05 2.66 1.88
N PHE A 36 -7.01 2.42 2.69
CA PHE A 36 -7.19 1.96 4.08
C PHE A 36 -7.67 3.09 5.00
N VAL A 37 -7.24 4.33 4.75
CA VAL A 37 -7.64 5.50 5.55
C VAL A 37 -9.04 5.97 5.13
N GLU A 38 -10.00 5.86 6.04
CA GLU A 38 -11.39 6.26 5.83
C GLU A 38 -11.61 7.75 6.07
N GLN A 39 -11.01 8.26 7.15
CA GLN A 39 -11.26 9.61 7.62
C GLN A 39 -10.06 10.16 8.38
N VAL A 40 -9.80 11.45 8.18
CA VAL A 40 -8.87 12.25 8.99
C VAL A 40 -9.66 13.40 9.58
N SER A 41 -9.52 13.64 10.88
CA SER A 41 -10.08 14.81 11.56
C SER A 41 -9.00 15.50 12.40
N VAL A 42 -9.04 16.83 12.41
CA VAL A 42 -8.15 17.66 13.25
C VAL A 42 -9.02 18.44 14.21
N ASP A 43 -8.80 18.24 15.52
CA ASP A 43 -9.51 18.93 16.58
C ASP A 43 -8.95 20.35 16.85
N HIS A 44 -9.59 21.09 17.75
CA HIS A 44 -9.23 22.47 18.08
C HIS A 44 -7.94 22.60 18.90
N ASP A 45 -7.51 21.51 19.52
CA ASP A 45 -6.29 21.40 20.32
C ASP A 45 -5.17 20.73 19.52
N ASP A 46 -5.25 20.72 18.19
CA ASP A 46 -4.25 20.14 17.30
C ASP A 46 -4.00 18.63 17.52
N GLY A 47 -5.02 17.94 18.03
CA GLY A 47 -5.11 16.49 18.01
C GLY A 47 -5.63 15.99 16.65
N VAL A 48 -5.04 14.92 16.16
CA VAL A 48 -5.36 14.32 14.86
C VAL A 48 -5.93 12.92 15.06
N GLU A 49 -7.15 12.69 14.58
CA GLU A 49 -7.77 11.37 14.54
C GLU A 49 -7.64 10.79 13.12
N ILE A 50 -7.18 9.55 13.03
CA ILE A 50 -6.98 8.85 11.76
C ILE A 50 -7.78 7.55 11.83
N VAL A 51 -8.93 7.50 11.17
CA VAL A 51 -9.74 6.30 11.10
C VAL A 51 -9.31 5.48 9.90
N PHE A 52 -8.99 4.21 10.11
CA PHE A 52 -8.61 3.32 9.03
C PHE A 52 -9.18 1.91 9.22
N ARG A 53 -9.31 1.19 8.10
CA ARG A 53 -9.84 -0.18 8.06
C ARG A 53 -9.03 -1.03 7.09
N LEU A 54 -8.86 -2.29 7.47
CA LEU A 54 -8.16 -3.29 6.64
C LEU A 54 -9.13 -4.13 5.81
N PRO A 55 -8.64 -4.77 4.72
CA PRO A 55 -9.49 -5.53 3.80
C PRO A 55 -10.32 -6.63 4.47
N THR A 56 -9.79 -7.31 5.49
CA THR A 56 -10.50 -8.38 6.21
C THR A 56 -10.42 -8.21 7.74
N TYR A 57 -11.39 -8.80 8.44
CA TYR A 57 -11.47 -8.75 9.91
C TYR A 57 -10.30 -9.48 10.61
N TRP A 58 -9.71 -10.46 9.93
CA TRP A 58 -8.59 -11.28 10.39
C TRP A 58 -7.27 -10.98 9.66
N CYS A 59 -7.11 -9.75 9.16
CA CYS A 59 -5.80 -9.31 8.68
C CYS A 59 -4.73 -9.54 9.76
N SER A 60 -3.48 -9.68 9.34
CA SER A 60 -2.38 -9.95 10.28
C SER A 60 -2.29 -8.85 11.33
N ALA A 61 -2.44 -9.21 12.61
CA ALA A 61 -2.34 -8.28 13.72
C ALA A 61 -0.98 -7.56 13.76
N ASN A 62 0.10 -8.24 13.34
CA ASN A 62 1.41 -7.63 13.17
C ASN A 62 1.36 -6.46 12.18
N PHE A 63 0.76 -6.66 11.00
CA PHE A 63 0.77 -5.64 9.94
C PHE A 63 -0.13 -4.47 10.32
N ALA A 64 -1.29 -4.77 10.89
CA ALA A 64 -2.22 -3.78 11.42
C ALA A 64 -1.56 -2.89 12.48
N PHE A 65 -0.83 -3.48 13.43
CA PHE A 65 -0.12 -2.73 14.45
C PHE A 65 1.02 -1.88 13.88
N LEU A 66 1.83 -2.46 12.98
CA LEU A 66 2.93 -1.75 12.32
C LEU A 66 2.43 -0.52 11.56
N MET A 67 1.38 -0.68 10.75
CA MET A 67 0.77 0.43 10.02
C MET A 67 0.21 1.51 10.96
N ALA A 68 -0.50 1.11 12.02
CA ALA A 68 -1.04 2.05 12.98
C ALA A 68 0.06 2.86 13.71
N ASP A 69 1.12 2.19 14.18
CA ASP A 69 2.25 2.87 14.80
C ASP A 69 3.00 3.78 13.81
N ASP A 70 3.18 3.34 12.56
CA ASP A 70 3.85 4.14 11.52
C ASP A 70 3.00 5.37 11.14
N MET A 71 1.66 5.26 11.06
CA MET A 71 0.74 6.40 10.93
C MET A 71 0.88 7.38 12.09
N ARG A 72 0.88 6.89 13.33
CA ARG A 72 1.07 7.72 14.52
C ARG A 72 2.38 8.50 14.45
N ARG A 73 3.50 7.82 14.14
CA ARG A 73 4.83 8.44 14.05
C ARG A 73 4.91 9.46 12.93
N ALA A 74 4.41 9.12 11.74
CA ALA A 74 4.43 10.00 10.57
C ALA A 74 3.67 11.29 10.84
N VAL A 75 2.47 11.21 11.40
CA VAL A 75 1.64 12.39 11.71
C VAL A 75 2.18 13.17 12.90
N SER A 76 2.71 12.49 13.94
CA SER A 76 3.34 13.14 15.09
C SER A 76 4.63 13.91 14.74
N SER A 77 5.21 13.68 13.55
CA SER A 77 6.37 14.43 13.08
C SER A 77 6.05 15.86 12.61
N LEU A 78 4.76 16.19 12.45
CA LEU A 78 4.32 17.54 12.12
C LEU A 78 4.47 18.46 13.35
N PRO A 79 5.13 19.62 13.24
CA PRO A 79 5.46 20.46 14.40
C PRO A 79 4.26 20.97 15.21
N TRP A 80 3.09 21.06 14.60
CA TRP A 80 1.87 21.55 15.25
C TRP A 80 1.05 20.42 15.89
N VAL A 81 1.27 19.16 15.52
CA VAL A 81 0.46 18.04 16.03
C VAL A 81 0.80 17.79 17.48
N ARG A 82 -0.22 17.85 18.35
CA ARG A 82 -0.07 17.56 19.78
C ARG A 82 -0.21 16.07 20.09
N GLU A 83 -1.09 15.39 19.35
CA GLU A 83 -1.33 13.96 19.50
C GLU A 83 -1.88 13.38 18.20
N ALA A 84 -1.39 12.22 17.78
CA ALA A 84 -1.93 11.46 16.66
C ALA A 84 -2.60 10.17 17.17
N ARG A 85 -3.87 9.97 16.82
CA ARG A 85 -4.73 8.90 17.30
C ARG A 85 -5.24 8.05 16.13
N PRO A 86 -4.42 7.12 15.61
CA PRO A 86 -4.90 6.13 14.66
C PRO A 86 -5.91 5.19 15.35
N GLN A 87 -7.02 4.94 14.67
CA GLN A 87 -8.10 4.06 15.10
C GLN A 87 -8.37 3.03 14.03
N LEU A 88 -7.93 1.81 14.29
CA LEU A 88 -8.31 0.63 13.52
C LEU A 88 -9.75 0.25 13.85
N ARG A 89 -10.58 0.13 12.82
CA ARG A 89 -11.96 -0.36 12.94
C ARG A 89 -12.09 -1.79 12.42
N ASP A 90 -13.06 -2.52 12.98
CA ASP A 90 -13.60 -3.75 12.39
C ASP A 90 -12.54 -4.83 12.12
N HIS A 91 -11.73 -5.09 13.16
CA HIS A 91 -10.64 -6.06 13.20
C HIS A 91 -10.66 -6.84 14.52
N MET A 92 -10.26 -8.11 14.48
CA MET A 92 -10.42 -9.04 15.62
C MET A 92 -9.73 -8.63 16.92
N VAL A 93 -8.64 -7.87 16.81
CA VAL A 93 -7.84 -7.34 17.93
C VAL A 93 -7.67 -5.83 17.81
N ALA A 94 -8.71 -5.14 17.33
CA ALA A 94 -8.68 -3.69 17.14
C ALA A 94 -8.44 -2.94 18.46
N GLU A 95 -9.06 -3.38 19.54
CA GLU A 95 -8.97 -2.72 20.85
C GLU A 95 -7.53 -2.76 21.39
N GLU A 96 -6.89 -3.92 21.34
CA GLU A 96 -5.52 -4.15 21.77
C GLU A 96 -4.53 -3.36 20.92
N ILE A 97 -4.70 -3.36 19.59
CA ILE A 97 -3.85 -2.58 18.69
C ILE A 97 -3.99 -1.09 18.98
N ASN A 98 -5.22 -0.58 19.04
CA ASN A 98 -5.49 0.83 19.29
C ASN A 98 -4.96 1.27 20.65
N LYS A 99 -5.07 0.43 21.68
CA LYS A 99 -4.51 0.67 23.00
C LYS A 99 -2.98 0.70 22.96
N GLY A 100 -2.36 -0.34 22.39
CA GLY A 100 -0.91 -0.44 22.33
C GLY A 100 -0.26 0.73 21.60
N VAL A 101 -0.84 1.15 20.47
CA VAL A 101 -0.32 2.28 19.69
C VAL A 101 -0.48 3.61 20.43
N ARG A 102 -1.62 3.84 21.08
CA ARG A 102 -1.87 5.04 21.89
C ARG A 102 -0.92 5.14 23.08
N GLU A 103 -0.63 4.03 23.74
CA GLU A 103 0.27 3.97 24.91
C GLU A 103 1.76 3.87 24.50
N GLY A 104 2.07 3.79 23.20
CA GLY A 104 3.43 3.64 22.70
C GLY A 104 4.08 2.31 23.10
N MET A 105 3.28 1.27 23.34
CA MET A 105 3.73 -0.07 23.72
C MET A 105 4.49 -0.75 22.59
N SER A 106 5.33 -1.71 22.95
CA SER A 106 5.80 -2.69 21.96
C SER A 106 4.63 -3.59 21.54
N PHE A 107 4.70 -4.17 20.34
CA PHE A 107 3.71 -5.15 19.90
C PHE A 107 3.62 -6.38 20.82
N GLY A 108 4.79 -6.85 21.28
CA GLY A 108 4.84 -7.98 22.21
C GLY A 108 4.07 -7.70 23.49
N ASP A 109 4.13 -6.46 23.99
CA ASP A 109 3.36 -6.03 25.16
C ASP A 109 1.88 -5.82 24.84
N ALA A 110 1.59 -5.20 23.69
CA ALA A 110 0.23 -4.86 23.26
C ALA A 110 -0.64 -6.08 22.93
N LEU A 111 -0.03 -7.13 22.35
CA LEU A 111 -0.71 -8.32 21.86
C LEU A 111 -0.20 -9.60 22.52
N LYS A 112 0.34 -9.49 23.73
CA LYS A 112 0.86 -10.63 24.54
C LYS A 112 -0.12 -11.81 24.65
N ASP A 113 -1.42 -11.52 24.67
CA ASP A 113 -2.48 -12.51 24.84
C ASP A 113 -2.94 -13.12 23.49
N PHE A 114 -2.49 -12.55 22.36
CA PHE A 114 -2.94 -12.91 21.00
C PHE A 114 -1.81 -13.36 20.06
N ALA A 115 -0.54 -13.08 20.38
CA ALA A 115 0.60 -13.43 19.56
C ALA A 115 1.70 -14.09 20.40
N ALA A 116 1.84 -15.42 20.27
CA ALA A 116 2.97 -16.14 20.83
C ALA A 116 4.21 -15.95 19.93
N GLY A 117 5.21 -15.24 20.44
CA GLY A 117 6.61 -15.39 20.03
C GLY A 117 6.96 -15.08 18.58
N GLY A 118 7.03 -13.79 18.24
CA GLY A 118 7.73 -13.31 17.05
C GLY A 118 8.34 -11.94 17.31
N SER A 119 9.60 -11.73 16.93
CA SER A 119 10.21 -10.40 17.01
C SER A 119 9.66 -9.52 15.89
N LEU A 120 8.99 -8.42 16.25
CA LEU A 120 8.58 -7.42 15.26
C LEU A 120 9.76 -6.86 14.47
N ASP A 121 10.95 -6.79 15.08
CA ASP A 121 12.13 -6.26 14.40
C ASP A 121 12.57 -7.20 13.28
N GLU A 122 12.53 -8.51 13.51
CA GLU A 122 12.81 -9.51 12.46
C GLU A 122 11.77 -9.44 11.33
N LEU A 123 10.51 -9.19 11.67
CA LEU A 123 9.44 -9.04 10.70
C LEU A 123 9.60 -7.74 9.89
N ARG A 124 9.85 -6.61 10.56
CA ARG A 124 10.17 -5.32 9.93
C ARG A 124 11.36 -5.48 8.98
N GLU A 125 12.38 -6.22 9.39
CA GLU A 125 13.57 -6.46 8.57
C GLU A 125 13.26 -7.27 7.30
N LYS A 126 12.43 -8.32 7.39
CA LYS A 126 11.96 -9.05 6.22
C LYS A 126 11.20 -8.16 5.24
N PHE A 127 10.37 -7.24 5.74
CA PHE A 127 9.63 -6.32 4.90
C PHE A 127 10.49 -5.24 4.27
N ARG A 128 11.44 -4.67 5.02
CA ARG A 128 12.43 -3.74 4.47
C ARG A 128 13.25 -4.40 3.35
N ARG A 129 13.61 -5.69 3.49
CA ARG A 129 14.27 -6.46 2.42
C ARG A 129 13.42 -6.49 1.16
N LYS A 130 12.16 -6.88 1.29
CA LYS A 130 11.23 -6.94 0.15
C LYS A 130 11.01 -5.59 -0.53
N ALA A 131 10.80 -4.53 0.26
CA ALA A 131 10.67 -3.17 -0.25
C ALA A 131 11.92 -2.72 -1.00
N PHE A 132 13.12 -2.98 -0.45
CA PHE A 132 14.38 -2.70 -1.13
C PHE A 132 14.48 -3.45 -2.45
N GLU A 133 14.22 -4.76 -2.44
CA GLU A 133 14.31 -5.63 -3.61
C GLU A 133 13.33 -5.19 -4.72
N ARG A 134 12.08 -4.89 -4.36
CA ARG A 134 11.07 -4.37 -5.29
C ARG A 134 11.48 -3.04 -5.90
N ARG A 135 11.83 -2.05 -5.07
CA ARG A 135 12.20 -0.69 -5.54
C ARG A 135 13.47 -0.73 -6.38
N GLN A 136 14.45 -1.56 -6.01
CA GLN A 136 15.68 -1.73 -6.76
C GLN A 136 15.43 -2.38 -8.14
N GLU A 137 14.58 -3.41 -8.22
CA GLU A 137 14.20 -3.99 -9.52
C GLU A 137 13.63 -2.91 -10.44
N THR A 138 12.70 -2.11 -9.94
CA THR A 138 12.09 -1.01 -10.69
C THR A 138 13.14 -0.04 -11.23
N MET A 139 14.12 0.37 -10.40
CA MET A 139 15.20 1.27 -10.82
C MET A 139 16.14 0.64 -11.85
N ILE A 140 16.52 -0.63 -11.68
CA ILE A 140 17.38 -1.32 -12.65
C ILE A 140 16.67 -1.48 -14.00
N LEU A 141 15.38 -1.85 -14.00
CA LEU A 141 14.59 -1.98 -15.22
C LEU A 141 14.39 -0.63 -15.92
N ALA A 142 14.15 0.43 -15.16
CA ALA A 142 14.06 1.79 -15.70
C ALA A 142 15.36 2.23 -16.37
N LEU A 143 16.52 1.97 -15.74
CA LEU A 143 17.83 2.26 -16.32
C LEU A 143 18.08 1.47 -17.61
N ARG A 144 17.73 0.18 -17.63
CA ARG A 144 17.78 -0.62 -18.87
C ARG A 144 16.87 -0.04 -19.95
N GLY A 145 15.69 0.46 -19.59
CA GLY A 145 14.77 1.15 -20.49
C GLY A 145 15.38 2.42 -21.11
N LEU A 146 16.28 3.10 -20.39
CA LEU A 146 17.08 4.22 -20.89
C LEU A 146 18.33 3.80 -21.69
N GLY A 147 18.57 2.49 -21.87
CA GLY A 147 19.70 1.95 -22.62
C GLY A 147 20.98 1.70 -21.81
N TYR A 148 20.92 1.76 -20.48
CA TYR A 148 22.07 1.38 -19.66
C TYR A 148 22.29 -0.14 -19.66
N GLU A 149 23.50 -0.55 -20.03
CA GLU A 149 23.94 -1.94 -19.95
C GLU A 149 24.21 -2.37 -18.50
N ASP A 150 23.95 -3.64 -18.18
CA ASP A 150 24.22 -4.25 -16.86
C ASP A 150 25.58 -3.88 -16.22
N PRO A 151 26.71 -3.85 -16.96
CA PRO A 151 28.00 -3.53 -16.38
C PRO A 151 28.12 -2.06 -15.97
N ALA A 152 27.40 -1.17 -16.65
CA ALA A 152 27.33 0.24 -16.29
C ALA A 152 26.48 0.40 -15.03
N ILE A 153 25.33 -0.28 -14.96
CA ILE A 153 24.45 -0.28 -13.77
C ILE A 153 25.19 -0.82 -12.53
N CYS A 154 25.88 -1.96 -12.64
CA CYS A 154 26.69 -2.54 -11.55
C CYS A 154 27.78 -1.59 -11.02
N ARG A 155 28.27 -0.67 -11.86
CA ARG A 155 29.33 0.28 -11.52
C ARG A 155 28.78 1.69 -11.30
N MET A 156 27.48 1.89 -11.37
CA MET A 156 26.88 3.22 -11.22
C MET A 156 27.11 3.70 -9.78
N ASP A 157 27.69 4.88 -9.66
CA ASP A 157 27.80 5.57 -8.38
C ASP A 157 26.54 6.41 -8.12
N LEU A 158 26.40 6.84 -6.87
CA LEU A 158 25.25 7.58 -6.39
C LEU A 158 25.07 8.90 -7.13
N SER A 159 26.18 9.61 -7.42
CA SER A 159 26.14 10.88 -8.16
C SER A 159 25.62 10.74 -9.58
N THR A 160 26.02 9.68 -10.27
CA THR A 160 25.56 9.34 -11.61
C THR A 160 24.08 8.96 -11.57
N PHE A 161 23.68 8.13 -10.61
CA PHE A 161 22.28 7.75 -10.44
C PHE A 161 21.40 8.98 -10.15
N ASP A 162 21.85 9.90 -9.31
CA ASP A 162 21.14 11.14 -8.96
C ASP A 162 20.94 12.08 -10.15
N ALA A 163 21.89 12.13 -11.08
CA ALA A 163 21.79 12.98 -12.26
C ALA A 163 20.77 12.47 -13.29
N ILE A 164 20.34 11.21 -13.21
CA ILE A 164 19.41 10.60 -14.17
C ILE A 164 17.97 11.03 -13.89
N ASN A 165 17.31 11.61 -14.89
CA ASN A 165 15.88 11.90 -14.84
C ASN A 165 15.10 10.81 -15.57
N PHE A 166 13.97 10.41 -15.00
CA PHE A 166 13.06 9.43 -15.61
C PHE A 166 11.82 10.15 -16.11
N ASP A 167 11.43 9.89 -17.36
CA ASP A 167 10.28 10.56 -17.99
C ASP A 167 8.93 10.13 -17.40
N SER A 168 8.83 8.87 -16.95
CA SER A 168 7.64 8.36 -16.27
C SER A 168 7.57 8.91 -14.85
N GLU A 169 6.49 9.63 -14.54
CA GLU A 169 6.22 10.16 -13.20
C GLU A 169 6.22 9.04 -12.15
N GLU A 170 5.65 7.87 -12.49
CA GLU A 170 5.62 6.71 -11.60
C GLU A 170 7.03 6.25 -11.23
N ILE A 171 7.93 6.14 -12.22
CA ILE A 171 9.32 5.76 -11.99
C ILE A 171 10.08 6.85 -11.25
N ALA A 172 9.84 8.12 -11.60
CA ALA A 172 10.45 9.26 -10.94
C ALA A 172 10.11 9.31 -9.43
N ARG A 173 8.89 8.90 -9.04
CA ARG A 173 8.50 8.76 -7.62
C ARG A 173 9.22 7.63 -6.87
N GLN A 174 9.68 6.59 -7.58
CA GLN A 174 10.39 5.48 -6.95
C GLN A 174 11.86 5.78 -6.64
N LYS A 175 12.50 6.66 -7.42
CA LYS A 175 13.89 7.07 -7.20
C LYS A 175 14.17 7.59 -5.78
N PRO A 176 13.47 8.61 -5.25
CA PRO A 176 13.71 9.09 -3.88
C PRO A 176 13.39 8.01 -2.83
N ARG A 177 12.36 7.18 -3.04
CA ARG A 177 12.02 6.06 -2.15
C ARG A 177 13.09 4.96 -2.12
N TYR A 178 13.79 4.73 -3.23
CA TYR A 178 14.94 3.83 -3.25
C TYR A 178 16.16 4.45 -2.55
N ARG A 179 16.39 5.75 -2.78
CA ARG A 179 17.49 6.49 -2.13
C ARG A 179 17.37 6.55 -0.63
N GLU A 180 16.15 6.71 -0.10
CA GLU A 180 15.87 6.65 1.34
C GLU A 180 16.33 5.32 1.95
N LEU A 181 16.00 4.18 1.34
CA LEU A 181 16.42 2.87 1.84
C LEU A 181 17.94 2.68 1.82
N LEU A 182 18.63 3.26 0.83
CA LEU A 182 20.11 3.22 0.78
C LEU A 182 20.72 3.98 1.96
N VAL A 183 20.15 5.14 2.33
CA VAL A 183 20.63 5.96 3.45
C VAL A 183 20.27 5.31 4.79
N GLU A 184 19.02 4.88 4.97
CA GLU A 184 18.54 4.23 6.19
C GLU A 184 19.36 2.98 6.55
N ARG A 185 19.77 2.22 5.54
CA ARG A 185 20.59 1.01 5.70
C ARG A 185 22.10 1.28 5.63
N ASN A 186 22.51 2.53 5.52
CA ASN A 186 23.92 2.93 5.40
C ASN A 186 24.65 2.17 4.27
N LEU A 187 23.96 1.95 3.14
CA LEU A 187 24.48 1.24 1.97
C LEU A 187 25.16 2.19 0.97
N ALA A 188 24.65 3.41 0.86
CA ALA A 188 25.22 4.46 0.02
C ALA A 188 24.82 5.85 0.53
N ASN A 189 25.79 6.65 0.96
CA ASN A 189 25.59 8.01 1.47
C ASN A 189 26.41 9.05 0.72
N LEU A 190 27.58 8.67 0.21
CA LEU A 190 28.51 9.54 -0.49
C LEU A 190 28.32 9.45 -2.00
N ALA A 191 28.68 10.52 -2.71
CA ALA A 191 28.56 10.62 -4.16
C ALA A 191 29.22 9.46 -4.93
N GLY A 192 30.34 8.95 -4.43
CA GLY A 192 31.09 7.84 -5.04
C GLY A 192 30.64 6.43 -4.62
N ASP A 193 29.68 6.32 -3.70
CA ASP A 193 29.17 5.02 -3.25
C ASP A 193 28.39 4.35 -4.38
N ARG A 194 28.37 3.01 -4.39
CA ARG A 194 27.63 2.25 -5.42
C ARG A 194 26.13 2.42 -5.22
N ALA A 195 25.43 2.88 -6.25
CA ALA A 195 23.97 3.03 -6.22
C ALA A 195 23.24 1.68 -6.20
N PHE A 196 23.85 0.62 -6.76
CA PHE A 196 23.24 -0.71 -6.86
C PHE A 196 24.10 -1.77 -6.19
N VAL A 197 23.72 -2.11 -4.96
CA VAL A 197 24.29 -3.20 -4.14
C VAL A 197 23.18 -4.15 -3.70
N THR A 198 23.53 -5.35 -3.22
CA THR A 198 22.55 -6.23 -2.58
C THR A 198 22.05 -5.60 -1.27
N TYR A 199 20.96 -6.14 -0.73
CA TYR A 199 20.42 -5.69 0.56
C TYR A 199 21.39 -5.87 1.75
N ASP A 200 22.37 -6.77 1.60
CA ASP A 200 23.45 -7.01 2.55
C ASP A 200 24.71 -6.16 2.23
N GLY A 201 24.65 -5.25 1.24
CA GLY A 201 25.72 -4.32 0.88
C GLY A 201 26.78 -4.86 -0.08
N CYS A 202 26.61 -6.06 -0.63
CA CYS A 202 27.57 -6.64 -1.56
C CYS A 202 27.41 -6.05 -2.97
N THR A 203 28.53 -5.90 -3.70
CA THR A 203 28.48 -5.51 -5.11
C THR A 203 27.86 -6.60 -5.97
N ILE A 204 26.97 -6.24 -6.89
CA ILE A 204 26.38 -7.17 -7.87
C ILE A 204 27.35 -7.33 -9.03
N LYS A 205 27.85 -8.53 -9.30
CA LYS A 205 28.72 -8.76 -10.47
C LYS A 205 27.90 -8.82 -11.75
N ARG A 206 28.52 -8.46 -12.88
CA ARG A 206 27.87 -8.50 -14.22
C ARG A 206 27.17 -9.83 -14.51
N HIS A 207 27.84 -10.96 -14.25
CA HIS A 207 27.28 -12.29 -14.53
C HIS A 207 26.19 -12.72 -13.55
N GLU A 208 26.05 -12.02 -12.42
CA GLU A 208 25.02 -12.26 -11.40
C GLU A 208 23.76 -11.42 -11.64
N MET A 209 23.80 -10.42 -12.54
CA MET A 209 22.68 -9.49 -12.75
C MET A 209 21.39 -10.21 -13.20
N VAL A 210 21.49 -11.14 -14.15
CA VAL A 210 20.34 -11.91 -14.64
C VAL A 210 19.69 -12.74 -13.51
N PRO A 211 20.40 -13.64 -12.80
CA PRO A 211 19.79 -14.38 -11.70
C PRO A 211 19.40 -13.48 -10.52
N TYR A 212 20.04 -12.32 -10.34
CA TYR A 212 19.64 -11.32 -9.35
C TYR A 212 18.24 -10.76 -9.64
N LEU A 213 18.04 -10.22 -10.85
CA LEU A 213 16.75 -9.68 -11.27
C LEU A 213 15.63 -10.73 -11.30
N GLN A 214 15.93 -11.99 -11.62
CA GLN A 214 14.95 -13.07 -11.52
C GLN A 214 14.42 -13.27 -10.10
N ARG A 215 15.29 -13.14 -9.09
CA ARG A 215 14.85 -13.21 -7.68
C ARG A 215 14.02 -11.99 -7.30
N LEU A 216 14.47 -10.78 -7.65
CA LEU A 216 13.72 -9.55 -7.34
C LEU A 216 12.33 -9.57 -8.00
N ARG A 217 12.26 -10.04 -9.25
CA ARG A 217 10.99 -10.26 -9.96
C ARG A 217 10.03 -11.16 -9.19
N GLY A 218 10.54 -12.24 -8.60
CA GLY A 218 9.73 -13.13 -7.76
C GLY A 218 9.14 -12.40 -6.55
N VAL A 219 9.91 -11.52 -5.91
CA VAL A 219 9.44 -10.69 -4.79
C VAL A 219 8.35 -9.73 -5.26
N ARG A 220 8.59 -8.99 -6.36
CA ARG A 220 7.62 -8.06 -6.92
C ARG A 220 6.30 -8.72 -7.30
N ILE A 221 6.34 -9.87 -8.00
CA ILE A 221 5.12 -10.60 -8.40
C ILE A 221 4.29 -11.01 -7.19
N ASN A 222 4.94 -11.56 -6.14
CA ASN A 222 4.22 -11.94 -4.92
C ASN A 222 3.55 -10.73 -4.26
N MET A 223 4.24 -9.59 -4.20
CA MET A 223 3.68 -8.36 -3.61
C MET A 223 2.55 -7.77 -4.44
N GLU A 224 2.67 -7.73 -5.78
CA GLU A 224 1.61 -7.27 -6.68
C GLU A 224 0.35 -8.14 -6.58
N PHE A 225 0.53 -9.46 -6.49
CA PHE A 225 -0.58 -10.39 -6.30
C PHE A 225 -1.32 -10.15 -4.98
N ASN A 226 -0.59 -10.04 -3.87
CA ASN A 226 -1.19 -9.76 -2.55
C ASN A 226 -1.90 -8.41 -2.54
N SER A 227 -1.32 -7.39 -3.19
CA SER A 227 -1.94 -6.07 -3.31
C SER A 227 -3.25 -6.11 -4.09
N SER A 228 -3.28 -6.82 -5.22
CA SER A 228 -4.50 -7.03 -6.00
C SER A 228 -5.60 -7.73 -5.19
N LEU A 229 -5.24 -8.73 -4.39
CA LEU A 229 -6.18 -9.43 -3.50
C LEU A 229 -6.70 -8.49 -2.40
N CYS A 230 -5.82 -7.75 -1.74
CA CYS A 230 -6.17 -6.80 -0.69
C CYS A 230 -7.16 -5.74 -1.19
N ARG A 231 -6.90 -5.12 -2.36
CA ARG A 231 -7.84 -4.14 -2.94
C ARG A 231 -9.18 -4.78 -3.30
N GLY A 232 -9.17 -6.00 -3.85
CA GLY A 232 -10.40 -6.74 -4.18
C GLY A 232 -11.27 -7.02 -2.96
N LEU A 233 -10.68 -7.50 -1.86
CA LEU A 233 -11.36 -7.79 -0.60
C LEU A 233 -11.92 -6.51 0.04
N LEU A 234 -11.13 -5.43 0.04
CA LEU A 234 -11.56 -4.15 0.58
C LEU A 234 -12.74 -3.55 -0.22
N ALA A 235 -12.71 -3.65 -1.55
CA ALA A 235 -13.79 -3.18 -2.40
C ALA A 235 -15.11 -3.90 -2.15
N VAL A 236 -15.08 -5.22 -1.88
CA VAL A 236 -16.27 -5.97 -1.47
C VAL A 236 -16.80 -5.45 -0.13
N ARG A 237 -15.91 -5.23 0.83
CA ARG A 237 -16.28 -4.73 2.16
C ARG A 237 -16.96 -3.35 2.11
N TYR A 238 -16.47 -2.41 1.32
CA TYR A 238 -17.12 -1.10 1.17
C TYR A 238 -18.47 -1.20 0.44
N ARG A 239 -18.62 -2.10 -0.53
CA ARG A 239 -19.93 -2.33 -1.18
C ARG A 239 -20.98 -2.86 -0.22
N GLU A 240 -20.60 -3.68 0.75
CA GLU A 240 -21.51 -4.14 1.80
C GLU A 240 -21.93 -3.01 2.75
N VAL A 241 -21.01 -2.08 3.09
CA VAL A 241 -21.31 -0.92 3.95
C VAL A 241 -22.19 0.11 3.23
N ASP A 242 -21.98 0.34 1.93
CA ASP A 242 -22.82 1.25 1.13
C ASP A 242 -24.14 0.62 0.65
N GLY A 243 -24.26 -0.71 0.72
CA GLY A 243 -25.45 -1.49 0.34
C GLY A 243 -26.67 -1.26 1.24
N ASP A 244 -26.52 -0.54 2.36
CA ASP A 244 -27.59 -0.17 3.29
C ASP A 244 -28.16 1.25 3.04
N ARG A 245 -27.68 1.94 1.99
CA ARG A 245 -28.35 3.13 1.42
C ARG A 245 -29.18 2.70 0.21
N PRO A 246 -30.48 3.07 0.11
CA PRO A 246 -31.26 2.74 -1.07
C PRO A 246 -30.59 3.38 -2.28
N SER A 247 -30.02 2.53 -3.13
CA SER A 247 -29.43 2.93 -4.39
C SER A 247 -30.50 3.61 -5.24
N GLN A 248 -30.28 4.87 -5.59
CA GLN A 248 -31.01 5.48 -6.69
C GLN A 248 -30.65 4.68 -7.94
N THR A 249 -31.64 4.00 -8.49
CA THR A 249 -31.54 3.30 -9.77
C THR A 249 -31.02 4.27 -10.83
N PRO A 250 -29.96 3.94 -11.58
CA PRO A 250 -29.63 4.70 -12.77
C PRO A 250 -30.80 4.60 -13.75
N GLY A 251 -31.39 5.74 -14.12
CA GLY A 251 -32.47 5.81 -15.09
C GLY A 251 -32.07 5.22 -16.44
N PRO A 252 -33.03 4.72 -17.23
CA PRO A 252 -32.76 4.04 -18.49
C PRO A 252 -32.03 4.97 -19.46
N CYS A 253 -30.96 4.43 -20.03
CA CYS A 253 -30.12 5.06 -21.04
C CYS A 253 -31.00 5.70 -22.14
N GLY A 254 -30.97 7.03 -22.21
CA GLY A 254 -31.52 7.78 -23.32
C GLY A 254 -30.43 8.01 -24.36
N GLY A 255 -30.67 7.56 -25.58
CA GLY A 255 -29.94 8.04 -26.76
C GLY A 255 -28.84 7.13 -27.30
N CYS A 256 -29.20 5.95 -27.76
CA CYS A 256 -28.43 5.21 -28.76
C CYS A 256 -29.38 4.90 -29.93
N GLY A 257 -29.38 5.78 -30.93
CA GLY A 257 -30.04 5.52 -32.20
C GLY A 257 -29.13 4.64 -33.05
N SER A 258 -29.38 3.34 -33.05
CA SER A 258 -29.08 2.39 -34.14
C SER A 258 -29.62 1.02 -33.69
N GLY A 259 -30.63 0.53 -34.40
CA GLY A 259 -31.42 -0.62 -33.99
C GLY A 259 -30.68 -1.96 -34.03
N CYS A 260 -31.07 -2.84 -33.12
CA CYS A 260 -31.10 -4.29 -33.34
C CYS A 260 -32.28 -4.86 -32.56
N ALA A 261 -33.21 -5.45 -33.30
CA ALA A 261 -34.39 -6.13 -32.80
C ALA A 261 -34.02 -7.50 -32.21
N ALA A 262 -34.63 -7.87 -31.08
CA ALA A 262 -34.76 -9.27 -30.67
C ALA A 262 -36.11 -9.46 -29.98
N GLN A 263 -37.00 -10.17 -30.67
CA GLN A 263 -38.35 -10.50 -30.24
C GLN A 263 -38.31 -11.53 -29.11
N SER A 264 -39.10 -11.27 -28.08
CA SER A 264 -39.43 -12.20 -26.99
C SER A 264 -40.43 -13.24 -27.47
N VAL A 265 -40.08 -14.53 -27.40
CA VAL A 265 -41.06 -15.63 -27.48
C VAL A 265 -40.77 -16.59 -26.31
N GLY A 266 -41.66 -16.57 -25.32
CA GLY A 266 -41.68 -17.57 -24.24
C GLY A 266 -42.35 -18.87 -24.70
N PRO A 267 -41.98 -20.04 -24.15
CA PRO A 267 -42.61 -21.29 -24.55
C PRO A 267 -43.86 -21.56 -23.71
N THR A 268 -44.97 -21.80 -24.40
CA THR A 268 -46.24 -22.29 -23.84
C THR A 268 -46.14 -23.80 -23.60
N VAL A 269 -46.46 -24.21 -22.38
CA VAL A 269 -46.56 -25.61 -21.94
C VAL A 269 -47.84 -26.24 -22.51
N THR A 270 -47.71 -27.38 -23.19
CA THR A 270 -48.81 -28.31 -23.45
C THR A 270 -48.46 -29.70 -22.90
N LYS A 271 -49.32 -30.18 -22.00
CA LYS A 271 -49.32 -31.55 -21.46
C LYS A 271 -49.94 -32.50 -22.46
N THR A 272 -49.34 -33.68 -22.63
CA THR A 272 -50.07 -34.88 -23.05
C THR A 272 -49.48 -36.11 -22.37
N HIS A 273 -50.37 -36.84 -21.69
CA HIS A 273 -50.15 -38.16 -21.11
C HIS A 273 -49.88 -39.21 -22.21
N SER A 274 -49.05 -40.22 -21.94
CA SER A 274 -49.52 -41.59 -21.63
C SER A 274 -48.40 -42.65 -21.78
N ALA A 275 -48.18 -43.38 -20.67
CA ALA A 275 -48.03 -44.83 -20.52
C ALA A 275 -46.94 -45.68 -21.23
N ALA A 276 -46.52 -46.69 -20.44
CA ALA A 276 -45.97 -48.01 -20.78
C ALA A 276 -44.44 -48.07 -21.05
N LEU A 277 -43.67 -49.08 -20.61
CA LEU A 277 -43.85 -50.25 -19.74
C LEU A 277 -42.41 -50.82 -19.51
N VAL A 278 -42.23 -51.56 -18.42
CA VAL A 278 -41.06 -52.41 -18.02
C VAL A 278 -39.87 -51.68 -17.39
#